data_AF-J3MDS9-F1
#
_entry.id   AF-J3MDS9-F1
#
_cell.length_a   1.000
_cell.length_b   1.000
_cell.length_c   1.000
_cell.angle_alpha   90.00
_cell.angle_beta   90.00
_cell.angle_gamma   90.00
#
_symmetry.space_group_name_H-M   'P 1'
#
loop_
_entity.id
_entity.type
_entity.pdbx_description
1 polymer ?
#
loop_
_entity_poly.entity_id
_entity_poly.type
_entity_poly.pdbx_seq_one_letter_code
_entity_poly.pdbx_strand_id
1 'polypeptide(L)' 'MKPRGCWDFPTWGNRSEHSNCEPHCHNNACNEWCRSACRGGECKLRRHRQCCHCYC' A
#
# COMPACT_ATOMS: atom_id res chain seq x y z
N MET A 1 2.60 9.08 5.78
CA MET A 1 2.50 8.06 6.85
C MET A 1 3.66 7.08 6.70
N LYS A 2 4.15 6.45 7.79
CA LYS A 2 5.17 5.39 7.68
C LYS A 2 4.50 4.02 7.47
N PRO A 3 5.02 3.15 6.59
CA PRO A 3 4.50 1.80 6.42
C PRO A 3 4.71 0.97 7.69
N ARG A 4 3.74 0.13 8.04
CA ARG A 4 3.89 -0.94 9.04
C ARG A 4 3.82 -2.28 8.33
N GLY A 5 4.72 -3.20 8.67
CA GLY A 5 4.70 -4.55 8.14
C GLY A 5 3.48 -5.32 8.61
N CYS A 6 3.05 -6.29 7.78
CA CYS A 6 1.89 -7.15 8.01
C CYS A 6 0.59 -6.35 8.26
N TRP A 7 0.41 -5.27 7.51
CA TRP A 7 -0.73 -4.37 7.67
C TRP A 7 -1.33 -3.95 6.33
N ASP A 8 -2.65 -3.81 6.30
CA ASP A 8 -3.42 -3.35 5.14
C ASP A 8 -3.69 -1.84 5.24
N PHE A 9 -3.26 -1.09 4.23
CA PHE A 9 -3.45 0.35 4.11
C PHE A 9 -4.46 0.67 3.01
N PRO A 10 -5.66 1.19 3.34
CA PRO A 10 -6.64 1.60 2.34
C PRO A 10 -6.17 2.82 1.52
N THR A 11 -5.33 3.66 2.13
CA THR A 11 -4.62 4.78 1.52
C THR A 11 -3.23 4.85 2.15
N TRP A 12 -2.23 5.20 1.36
CA TRP A 12 -0.84 5.33 1.79
C TRP A 12 -0.15 6.49 1.06
N GLY A 13 1.12 6.75 1.38
CA GLY A 13 1.87 7.89 0.84
C GLY A 13 2.03 9.05 1.83
N ASN A 14 2.45 10.21 1.31
CA ASN A 14 2.69 11.42 2.10
C ASN A 14 1.40 12.23 2.26
N ARG A 15 1.39 13.18 3.22
CA ARG A 15 0.18 13.96 3.59
C ARG A 15 -0.50 14.69 2.42
N SER A 16 0.22 14.94 1.32
CA SER A 16 -0.32 15.60 0.12
C SER A 16 -0.63 14.61 -1.02
N GLU A 17 -0.16 13.37 -0.93
CA GLU A 17 -0.35 12.33 -1.94
C GLU A 17 -1.00 11.12 -1.28
N HIS A 18 -2.33 11.10 -1.29
CA HIS A 18 -3.10 9.94 -0.88
C HIS A 18 -3.15 8.96 -2.04
N SER A 19 -2.13 8.08 -2.11
CA SER A 19 -2.13 6.98 -3.05
C SER A 19 -3.07 5.88 -2.55
N ASN A 20 -3.80 5.28 -3.48
CA ASN A 20 -4.73 4.19 -3.26
C ASN A 20 -4.52 3.11 -4.33
N CYS A 21 -4.93 1.89 -4.01
CA CYS A 21 -4.86 0.79 -4.96
C CYS A 21 -6.12 0.96 -5.80
N GLU A 22 -6.04 1.76 -6.86
CA GLU A 22 -7.12 1.79 -7.85
C GLU A 22 -7.04 0.54 -8.75
N PRO A 23 -8.19 0.07 -9.26
CA PRO A 23 -8.31 -1.17 -10.04
C PRO A 23 -7.37 -1.32 -11.24
N HIS A 24 -6.68 -0.26 -11.66
CA HIS A 24 -5.87 -0.28 -12.87
C HIS A 24 -4.37 0.04 -12.73
N CYS A 25 -3.81 0.60 -11.64
CA CYS A 25 -2.49 1.25 -11.81
C CYS A 25 -1.42 1.26 -10.71
N HIS A 26 -1.59 0.80 -9.45
CA HIS A 26 -0.61 1.21 -8.41
C HIS A 26 0.04 0.10 -7.56
N ASN A 27 0.19 -1.11 -8.12
CA ASN A 27 0.89 -2.17 -7.39
C ASN A 27 2.37 -1.82 -7.13
N ASN A 28 3.05 -1.21 -8.11
CA ASN A 28 4.46 -0.82 -7.97
C ASN A 28 4.65 0.28 -6.92
N ALA A 29 3.76 1.27 -6.89
CA ALA A 29 3.80 2.37 -5.90
C ALA A 29 3.55 1.88 -4.47
N CYS A 30 2.62 0.92 -4.28
CA CYS A 30 2.43 0.25 -2.99
C CYS A 30 3.72 -0.46 -2.55
N ASN A 31 4.33 -1.23 -3.46
CA ASN A 31 5.56 -1.95 -3.19
C ASN A 31 6.71 -1.02 -2.80
N GLU A 32 6.95 0.05 -3.58
CA GLU A 32 8.01 1.03 -3.31
C GLU A 32 7.80 1.73 -1.96
N TRP A 33 6.56 2.12 -1.66
CA TRP A 33 6.24 2.73 -0.36
C TRP A 33 6.50 1.76 0.79
N CYS A 34 6.00 0.52 0.71
CA CYS A 34 6.23 -0.48 1.75
C CYS A 34 7.73 -0.82 1.90
N ARG A 35 8.50 -0.90 0.79
CA ARG A 35 9.95 -1.18 0.81
C ARG A 35 10.76 -0.19 1.63
N SER A 36 10.25 1.03 1.86
CA SER A 36 10.91 2.00 2.73
C SER A 36 11.02 1.53 4.20
N ALA A 37 10.16 0.61 4.65
CA ALA A 37 10.12 0.16 6.04
C ALA A 37 9.84 -1.35 6.23
N CYS A 38 9.57 -2.08 5.15
CA CYS A 38 9.06 -3.45 5.15
C CYS A 38 9.70 -4.23 3.98
N ARG A 39 9.45 -5.56 3.87
CA ARG A 39 10.00 -6.38 2.76
C ARG A 39 9.52 -5.93 1.37
N GLY A 40 8.36 -5.29 1.34
CA GLY A 40 7.67 -4.84 0.14
C GLY A 40 6.17 -4.84 0.37
N GLY A 41 5.40 -4.60 -0.68
CA GLY A 41 3.96 -4.55 -0.57
C GLY A 41 3.25 -4.84 -1.87
N GLU A 42 1.97 -5.19 -1.75
CA GLU A 42 1.12 -5.51 -2.88
C GLU A 42 -0.30 -4.99 -2.68
N CYS A 43 -0.91 -4.50 -3.75
CA CYS A 43 -2.32 -4.17 -3.80
C CYS A 43 -3.20 -5.42 -3.74
N LYS A 44 -3.99 -5.55 -2.66
CA LYS A 44 -4.94 -6.65 -2.46
C LYS A 44 -6.36 -6.16 -2.29
N LEU A 45 -7.30 -6.90 -2.87
CA LEU A 45 -8.73 -6.70 -2.61
C LEU A 45 -9.10 -7.36 -1.27
N ARG A 46 -9.56 -6.55 -0.31
CA ARG A 46 -10.04 -6.97 1.00
C ARG A 46 -11.41 -6.34 1.25
N ARG A 47 -12.45 -7.16 1.48
CA ARG A 47 -13.81 -6.70 1.76
C ARG A 47 -14.34 -5.67 0.74
N HIS A 48 -14.19 -5.98 -0.55
CA HIS A 48 -14.53 -5.10 -1.68
C HIS A 48 -13.78 -3.76 -1.76
N ARG A 49 -12.73 -3.57 -0.96
CA ARG A 49 -11.84 -2.40 -1.06
C ARG A 49 -10.43 -2.85 -1.40
N GLN A 50 -9.81 -2.15 -2.33
CA GLN A 50 -8.41 -2.39 -2.65
C GLN A 50 -7.53 -1.65 -1.64
N CYS A 51 -6.60 -2.38 -1.05
CA CYS A 51 -5.70 -1.90 -0.01
C CYS A 51 -4.27 -2.32 -0.35
N CYS A 52 -3.29 -1.49 0.01
CA CYS A 52 -1.88 -1.84 -0.07
C CYS A 52 -1.51 -2.67 1.17
N HIS A 53 -1.15 -3.93 0.97
CA HIS A 53 -0.67 -4.81 2.02
C HIS A 53 0.85 -4.78 2.07
N CYS A 54 1.44 -4.27 3.15
CA CYS A 54 2.88 -4.35 3.36
C CYS A 54 3.26 -5.67 4.04
N TYR A 55 4.27 -6.37 3.52
CA TYR A 55 4.76 -7.63 4.08
C TYR A 55 5.86 -7.41 5.12
N CYS A 56 5.82 -8.18 6.21
CA CYS A 56 7.00 -8.46 7.01
C CYS A 56 7.91 -9.46 6.25
#